data_AF-A0A482VRT9-F1
#
_entry.id   AF-A0A482VRT9-F1
#
_cell.length_a   1.000
_cell.length_b   1.000
_cell.length_c   1.000
_cell.angle_alpha   90.00
_cell.angle_beta   90.00
_cell.angle_gamma   90.00
#
_symmetry.space_group_name_H-M   'P 1'
#
loop_
_entity.id
_entity.type
_entity.pdbx_description
1 polymer ?
#
loop_
_entity_poly.entity_id
_entity_poly.type
_entity_poly.pdbx_seq_one_letter_code
_entity_poly.pdbx_strand_id
1 'polypeptide(L)'
;MKMADGSTVLRRNRPGTKAKDFCRWPDEPFEEMDSTLAVQQYIQQLIRHNPANIDLILKMPESQDEGVWKYEHLRVSIKESSVAKLGSVCRRVYRIFSHAYFHHRSIFDEFENETCLCKRFTQFVTKYNLMSKDNLIVPILEDENTPGESEA
;
A
#
# COMPACT_ATOMS: atom_id res chain seq x y z
N MET A 1 37.89 1.59 -17.24
CA MET A 1 38.00 1.39 -15.78
C MET A 1 36.65 1.77 -15.17
N LYS A 2 35.77 0.81 -14.87
CA LYS A 2 34.51 1.11 -14.14
C LYS A 2 34.89 1.30 -12.68
N MET A 3 34.70 2.51 -12.15
CA MET A 3 34.84 2.76 -10.72
C MET A 3 33.75 1.95 -10.01
N ALA A 4 34.18 0.98 -9.21
CA ALA A 4 33.32 0.24 -8.30
C ALA A 4 33.03 1.13 -7.09
N ASP A 5 32.04 2.01 -7.22
CA ASP A 5 31.46 2.77 -6.10
C ASP A 5 29.94 2.60 -6.09
N GLY A 6 29.50 1.35 -5.99
CA GLY A 6 28.10 1.00 -5.80
C GLY A 6 28.02 0.06 -4.62
N SER A 7 27.90 0.58 -3.40
CA SER A 7 27.56 -0.25 -2.25
C SER A 7 26.18 -0.84 -2.52
N THR A 8 26.11 -2.11 -2.89
CA THR A 8 24.82 -2.81 -3.04
C THR A 8 24.05 -2.71 -1.73
N VAL A 9 22.87 -2.10 -1.76
CA VAL A 9 22.08 -1.86 -0.55
C VAL A 9 21.50 -3.19 -0.08
N LEU A 10 22.15 -3.81 0.92
CA LEU A 10 21.67 -5.07 1.46
C LEU A 10 20.41 -4.85 2.34
N ARG A 11 19.23 -5.07 1.77
CA ARG A 11 17.93 -4.97 2.44
C ARG A 11 17.60 -6.20 3.30
N ARG A 12 18.40 -6.42 4.36
CA ARG A 12 18.23 -7.53 5.31
C ARG A 12 18.31 -7.06 6.75
N ASN A 13 17.37 -7.50 7.59
CA ASN A 13 17.47 -7.33 9.04
C ASN A 13 18.47 -8.33 9.61
N ARG A 14 19.43 -7.84 10.38
CA ARG A 14 20.44 -8.70 11.03
C ARG A 14 19.88 -9.27 12.33
N PRO A 15 20.37 -10.43 12.80
CA PRO A 15 20.05 -10.89 14.15
C PRO A 15 20.36 -9.78 15.18
N GLY A 16 19.39 -9.47 16.04
CA GLY A 16 19.51 -8.39 17.03
C GLY A 16 19.16 -6.98 16.54
N THR A 17 18.65 -6.80 15.30
CA THR A 17 18.10 -5.52 14.84
C THR A 17 16.97 -5.06 15.78
N LYS A 18 17.10 -3.85 16.33
CA LYS A 18 16.10 -3.25 17.21
C LYS A 18 14.81 -2.99 16.44
N ALA A 19 13.66 -3.02 17.13
CA ALA A 19 12.36 -2.76 16.51
C ALA A 19 12.32 -1.44 15.71
N LYS A 20 12.94 -0.38 16.24
CA LYS A 20 13.05 0.93 15.56
C LYS A 20 13.85 0.91 14.25
N ASP A 21 14.77 -0.04 14.10
CA ASP A 21 15.68 -0.17 12.96
C ASP A 21 15.22 -1.30 12.01
N PHE A 22 14.12 -1.98 12.35
CA PHE A 22 13.60 -3.12 11.60
C PHE A 22 13.07 -2.66 10.23
N CYS A 23 13.63 -3.22 9.16
CA CYS A 23 13.35 -2.86 7.77
C CYS A 23 13.63 -1.38 7.42
N ARG A 24 14.45 -0.68 8.21
CA ARG A 24 14.88 0.71 7.95
C ARG A 24 16.16 0.72 7.12
N TRP A 25 16.06 0.21 5.89
CA TRP A 25 17.17 0.22 4.94
C TRP A 25 17.24 1.56 4.19
N PRO A 26 18.39 1.92 3.61
CA PRO A 26 18.50 3.07 2.72
C PRO A 26 17.52 3.00 1.54
N ASP A 27 16.99 4.16 1.17
CA ASP A 27 16.14 4.32 0.01
C ASP A 27 16.93 4.04 -1.28
N GLU A 28 16.29 3.36 -2.21
CA GLU A 28 16.87 2.98 -3.50
C GLU A 28 15.79 3.19 -4.58
N PRO A 29 16.15 3.65 -5.78
CA PRO A 29 15.24 3.68 -6.92
C PRO A 29 14.73 2.27 -7.25
N PHE A 30 13.49 2.15 -7.72
CA PHE A 30 12.91 0.84 -8.05
C PHE A 30 13.73 0.07 -9.10
N GLU A 31 14.32 0.77 -10.07
CA GLU A 31 15.14 0.21 -11.15
C GLU A 31 16.46 -0.43 -10.67
N GLU A 32 16.96 0.00 -9.50
CA GLU A 32 18.20 -0.50 -8.90
C GLU A 32 17.96 -1.68 -7.95
N MET A 33 16.69 -1.97 -7.61
CA MET A 33 16.33 -3.05 -6.68
C MET A 33 16.48 -4.43 -7.34
N ASP A 34 17.61 -5.09 -7.11
CA ASP A 34 17.85 -6.47 -7.55
C ASP A 34 17.39 -7.49 -6.49
N SER A 35 16.06 -7.69 -6.37
CA SER A 35 15.47 -8.65 -5.45
C SER A 35 14.18 -9.27 -5.99
N THR A 36 13.94 -10.56 -5.69
CA THR A 36 12.64 -11.20 -5.93
C THR A 36 11.49 -10.55 -5.16
N LEU A 37 11.82 -9.72 -4.15
CA LEU A 37 10.88 -8.95 -3.35
C LEU A 37 10.94 -7.44 -3.67
N ALA A 38 11.47 -7.03 -4.83
CA ALA A 38 11.66 -5.61 -5.17
C ALA A 38 10.38 -4.79 -5.05
N VAL A 39 9.26 -5.24 -5.62
CA VAL A 39 7.95 -4.58 -5.53
C VAL A 39 7.51 -4.40 -4.08
N GLN A 40 7.64 -5.46 -3.29
CA GLN A 40 7.31 -5.46 -1.88
C GLN A 40 8.15 -4.45 -1.09
N GLN A 41 9.45 -4.42 -1.34
CA GLN A 41 10.40 -3.53 -0.66
C GLN A 41 10.16 -2.07 -1.05
N TYR A 42 9.82 -1.83 -2.32
CA TYR A 42 9.49 -0.50 -2.82
C TYR A 42 8.21 0.05 -2.18
N ILE A 43 7.12 -0.74 -2.12
CA ILE A 43 5.88 -0.33 -1.44
C ILE A 43 6.17 -0.03 0.04
N GLN A 44 6.97 -0.86 0.71
CA GLN A 44 7.36 -0.61 2.10
C GLN A 44 8.19 0.67 2.28
N GLN A 45 9.09 0.97 1.35
CA GLN A 45 9.87 2.21 1.32
C GLN A 45 8.95 3.43 1.19
N LEU A 46 8.02 3.41 0.22
CA LEU A 46 7.09 4.52 0.00
C LEU A 46 6.22 4.79 1.23
N ILE A 47 5.68 3.74 1.86
CA ILE A 47 4.87 3.85 3.09
C ILE A 47 5.69 4.43 4.25
N ARG A 48 6.97 4.05 4.38
CA ARG A 48 7.85 4.57 5.43
C ARG A 48 8.27 6.01 5.20
N HIS A 49 8.48 6.39 3.94
CA HIS A 49 8.86 7.74 3.58
C HIS A 49 7.71 8.72 3.85
N ASN A 50 6.52 8.41 3.35
CA ASN A 50 5.33 9.21 3.64
C ASN A 50 4.05 8.35 3.50
N PRO A 51 3.43 7.90 4.60
CA PRO A 51 2.24 7.07 4.55
C PRO A 51 1.00 7.83 4.02
N ALA A 52 1.00 9.17 4.10
CA ALA A 52 -0.09 10.02 3.63
C ALA A 52 -0.03 10.29 2.12
N ASN A 53 1.11 10.06 1.46
CA ASN A 53 1.22 10.21 0.01
C ASN A 53 0.71 8.94 -0.70
N ILE A 54 -0.60 8.74 -0.62
CA ILE A 54 -1.24 7.52 -1.11
C ILE A 54 -1.16 7.42 -2.63
N ASP A 55 -1.27 8.54 -3.35
CA ASP A 55 -1.17 8.55 -4.82
C ASP A 55 0.16 7.97 -5.29
N LEU A 56 1.26 8.35 -4.65
CA LEU A 56 2.58 7.80 -4.95
C LEU A 56 2.66 6.30 -4.58
N ILE A 57 2.15 5.91 -3.42
CA ILE A 57 2.17 4.50 -2.97
C ILE A 57 1.39 3.59 -3.93
N LEU A 58 0.27 4.07 -4.45
CA LEU A 58 -0.59 3.30 -5.37
C LEU A 58 -0.21 3.44 -6.84
N LYS A 59 0.77 4.27 -7.18
CA LYS A 59 1.27 4.44 -8.55
C LYS A 59 2.17 3.28 -8.92
N MET A 60 1.68 2.43 -9.83
CA MET A 60 2.44 1.30 -10.36
C MET A 60 3.56 1.81 -11.29
N PRO A 61 4.80 1.30 -11.15
CA PRO A 61 5.86 1.54 -12.14
C PRO A 61 5.50 0.96 -13.51
N GLU A 62 5.92 1.61 -14.61
CA GLU A 62 5.53 1.25 -15.98
C GLU A 62 5.98 -0.16 -16.41
N SER A 63 7.02 -0.70 -15.78
CA SER A 63 7.59 -2.01 -16.10
C SER A 63 6.92 -3.19 -15.40
N GLN A 64 5.90 -2.95 -14.57
CA GLN A 64 5.30 -3.98 -13.71
C GLN A 64 3.93 -4.47 -14.18
N ASP A 65 3.66 -5.74 -13.90
CA ASP A 65 2.36 -6.36 -14.12
C ASP A 65 1.35 -5.96 -13.02
N GLU A 66 0.12 -5.65 -13.43
CA GLU A 66 -0.95 -5.20 -12.53
C GLU A 66 -1.36 -6.27 -11.52
N GLY A 67 -1.32 -7.55 -11.92
CA GLY A 67 -1.61 -8.69 -11.05
C GLY A 67 -0.58 -8.82 -9.93
N VAL A 68 0.71 -8.71 -10.26
CA VAL A 68 1.82 -8.71 -9.28
C VAL A 68 1.71 -7.50 -8.34
N TRP A 69 1.39 -6.32 -8.87
CA TRP A 69 1.24 -5.10 -8.07
C TRP A 69 0.09 -5.20 -7.05
N LYS A 70 -1.08 -5.71 -7.48
CA LYS A 70 -2.23 -6.00 -6.60
C LYS A 70 -1.88 -7.08 -5.58
N TYR A 71 -1.18 -8.13 -6.02
CA TYR A 71 -0.72 -9.22 -5.16
C TYR A 71 0.15 -8.69 -4.02
N GLU A 72 1.17 -7.87 -4.30
CA GLU A 72 2.09 -7.38 -3.27
C GLU A 72 1.44 -6.37 -2.30
N HIS A 73 0.44 -5.61 -2.76
CA HIS A 73 -0.35 -4.73 -1.88
C HIS A 73 -1.18 -5.51 -0.85
N LEU A 74 -1.72 -6.66 -1.24
CA LEU A 74 -2.59 -7.47 -0.38
C LEU A 74 -1.86 -8.65 0.28
N ARG A 75 -0.70 -9.05 -0.27
CA ARG A 75 0.10 -10.23 0.05
C ARG A 75 -0.68 -11.55 0.12
N VAL A 76 -1.72 -11.70 -0.68
CA VAL A 76 -2.52 -12.94 -0.73
C VAL A 76 -2.18 -13.71 -1.99
N SER A 77 -1.61 -14.92 -1.88
CA SER A 77 -1.32 -15.75 -3.05
C SER A 77 -2.61 -16.18 -3.70
N ILE A 78 -2.88 -15.63 -4.89
CA ILE A 78 -4.13 -15.82 -5.60
C ILE A 78 -3.79 -16.45 -6.95
N LYS A 79 -4.25 -17.68 -7.17
CA LYS A 79 -4.31 -18.24 -8.51
C LYS A 79 -5.20 -17.34 -9.38
N GLU A 80 -4.87 -17.15 -10.65
CA GLU A 80 -5.65 -16.36 -11.63
C GLU A 80 -7.18 -16.63 -11.52
N SER A 81 -7.56 -17.90 -11.41
CA SER A 81 -8.96 -18.35 -11.26
C SER A 81 -9.65 -17.91 -9.97
N SER A 82 -8.90 -17.43 -8.99
CA SER A 82 -9.37 -16.95 -7.69
C SER A 82 -9.31 -15.43 -7.57
N VAL A 83 -8.89 -14.69 -8.60
CA VAL A 83 -8.91 -13.20 -8.62
C VAL A 83 -10.33 -12.69 -8.40
N ALA A 84 -11.34 -13.37 -8.92
CA ALA A 84 -12.76 -13.07 -8.66
C ALA A 84 -13.15 -13.12 -7.17
N LYS A 85 -12.39 -13.86 -6.32
CA LYS A 85 -12.63 -13.94 -4.88
C LYS A 85 -12.06 -12.75 -4.11
N LEU A 86 -11.25 -11.91 -4.75
CA LEU A 86 -10.55 -10.79 -4.10
C LEU A 86 -11.53 -9.79 -3.49
N GLY A 87 -12.63 -9.49 -4.17
CA GLY A 87 -13.65 -8.59 -3.63
C GLY A 87 -14.25 -9.10 -2.31
N SER A 88 -14.37 -10.42 -2.12
CA SER A 88 -14.84 -10.99 -0.84
C SER A 88 -13.83 -10.75 0.28
N VAL A 89 -12.53 -10.90 0.00
CA VAL A 89 -11.46 -10.62 0.96
C VAL A 89 -11.45 -9.13 1.30
N CYS A 90 -11.49 -8.26 0.29
CA CYS A 90 -11.50 -6.81 0.49
C CYS A 90 -12.69 -6.38 1.36
N ARG A 91 -13.90 -6.92 1.13
CA ARG A 91 -15.08 -6.63 1.95
C ARG A 91 -14.89 -7.05 3.40
N ARG A 92 -14.29 -8.22 3.65
CA ARG A 92 -14.03 -8.69 5.01
C ARG A 92 -13.01 -7.82 5.74
N VAL A 93 -11.94 -7.40 5.06
CA VAL A 93 -10.95 -6.46 5.61
C VAL A 93 -11.61 -5.11 5.91
N TYR A 94 -12.41 -4.58 5.00
CA TYR A 94 -13.09 -3.30 5.20
C TYR A 94 -14.08 -3.30 6.37
N ARG A 95 -14.76 -4.43 6.63
CA ARG A 95 -15.62 -4.60 7.81
C ARG A 95 -14.85 -4.48 9.12
N ILE A 96 -13.56 -4.87 9.16
CA ILE A 96 -12.71 -4.69 10.35
C ILE A 96 -12.45 -3.20 10.57
N PHE A 97 -12.14 -2.45 9.51
CA PHE A 97 -11.99 -0.99 9.60
C PHE A 97 -13.27 -0.31 10.07
N SER A 98 -14.40 -0.66 9.48
CA SER A 98 -15.70 -0.13 9.90
C SER A 98 -16.00 -0.43 11.38
N HIS A 99 -15.76 -1.67 11.83
CA HIS A 99 -15.94 -2.02 13.23
C HIS A 99 -15.05 -1.19 14.15
N ALA A 100 -13.76 -1.05 13.82
CA ALA A 100 -12.83 -0.21 14.57
C ALA A 100 -13.28 1.27 14.59
N TYR A 101 -13.75 1.80 13.46
CA TYR A 101 -14.24 3.17 13.36
C TYR A 101 -15.47 3.44 14.24
N PHE A 102 -16.50 2.57 14.18
CA PHE A 102 -17.76 2.79 14.89
C PHE A 102 -17.73 2.38 16.37
N HIS A 103 -16.86 1.44 16.76
CA HIS A 103 -16.83 0.93 18.14
C HIS A 103 -15.55 1.26 18.91
N HIS A 104 -14.46 1.61 18.23
CA HIS A 104 -13.15 1.86 18.83
C HIS A 104 -12.51 3.15 18.28
N ARG A 105 -13.31 4.22 18.21
CA ARG A 105 -12.96 5.44 17.48
C ARG A 105 -11.61 6.05 17.86
N SER A 106 -11.29 6.14 19.16
CA SER A 106 -10.01 6.69 19.62
C SER A 106 -8.81 5.90 19.10
N ILE A 107 -8.88 4.57 19.11
CA ILE A 107 -7.81 3.70 18.63
C ILE A 107 -7.70 3.79 17.11
N PHE A 108 -8.87 3.85 16.44
CA PHE A 108 -8.91 4.04 14.99
C PHE A 108 -8.24 5.35 14.58
N ASP A 109 -8.61 6.47 15.20
CA ASP A 109 -8.07 7.79 14.83
C ASP A 109 -6.56 7.87 15.11
N GLU A 110 -6.09 7.38 16.27
CA GLU A 110 -4.66 7.31 16.59
C GLU A 110 -3.88 6.54 15.50
N PHE A 111 -4.34 5.34 15.17
CA PHE A 111 -3.69 4.49 14.19
C PHE A 111 -3.77 5.05 12.76
N GLU A 112 -4.91 5.62 12.37
CA GLU A 112 -5.12 6.16 11.03
C GLU A 112 -4.30 7.44 10.80
N ASN A 113 -4.16 8.29 11.82
CA ASN A 113 -3.32 9.48 11.77
C ASN A 113 -1.83 9.13 11.55
N GLU A 114 -1.37 8.00 12.09
CA GLU A 114 0.02 7.55 11.92
C GLU A 114 0.26 6.82 10.61
N THR A 115 -0.69 6.00 10.14
CA THR A 115 -0.44 5.01 9.08
C THR A 115 -1.19 5.23 7.77
N CYS A 116 -2.27 6.03 7.81
CA CYS A 116 -3.22 6.25 6.73
C CYS A 116 -3.70 4.95 6.07
N LEU A 117 -3.79 3.86 6.83
CA LEU A 117 -4.02 2.52 6.29
C LEU A 117 -5.43 2.39 5.70
N CYS A 118 -6.45 2.87 6.41
CA CYS A 118 -7.82 2.75 5.98
C CYS A 118 -8.08 3.64 4.76
N LYS A 119 -7.58 4.88 4.75
CA LYS A 119 -7.62 5.78 3.59
C LYS A 119 -6.93 5.15 2.39
N ARG A 120 -5.71 4.63 2.57
CA ARG A 120 -4.94 3.95 1.51
C ARG A 120 -5.67 2.73 0.97
N PHE A 121 -6.22 1.90 1.85
CA PHE A 121 -6.98 0.72 1.44
C PHE A 121 -8.25 1.09 0.69
N THR A 122 -8.96 2.12 1.14
CA THR A 122 -10.19 2.62 0.49
C THR A 122 -9.91 3.14 -0.93
N GLN A 123 -8.82 3.89 -1.11
CA GLN A 123 -8.39 4.33 -2.43
C GLN A 123 -7.93 3.15 -3.31
N PHE A 124 -7.21 2.18 -2.75
CA PHE A 124 -6.80 0.97 -3.46
C PHE A 124 -7.99 0.16 -3.99
N VAL A 125 -9.00 -0.12 -3.16
CA VAL A 125 -10.17 -0.90 -3.59
C VAL A 125 -11.04 -0.15 -4.60
N THR A 126 -11.07 1.18 -4.52
CA THR A 126 -11.80 2.03 -5.47
C THR A 126 -11.07 2.10 -6.81
N LYS A 127 -9.75 2.33 -6.80
CA LYS A 127 -8.90 2.41 -8.00
C LYS A 127 -8.96 1.14 -8.85
N TYR A 128 -8.97 -0.03 -8.20
CA TYR A 128 -9.00 -1.33 -8.88
C TYR A 128 -10.40 -1.95 -8.96
N ASN A 129 -11.46 -1.20 -8.64
CA ASN A 129 -12.86 -1.65 -8.64
C ASN A 129 -13.07 -3.00 -7.93
N LEU A 130 -12.39 -3.20 -6.78
CA LEU A 130 -12.44 -4.45 -6.02
C LEU A 130 -13.70 -4.56 -5.15
N MET A 131 -14.43 -3.45 -4.98
CA MET A 131 -15.63 -3.36 -4.16
C MET A 131 -16.55 -2.24 -4.66
N SER A 132 -17.88 -2.43 -4.61
CA SER A 132 -18.83 -1.33 -4.87
C SER A 132 -18.73 -0.27 -3.78
N LYS A 133 -18.86 1.00 -4.18
CA LYS A 133 -18.91 2.17 -3.29
C LYS A 133 -20.00 2.05 -2.22
N ASP A 134 -21.09 1.33 -2.48
CA ASP A 134 -22.16 1.10 -1.50
C ASP A 134 -21.69 0.34 -0.24
N ASN A 135 -20.59 -0.39 -0.34
CA ASN A 135 -20.00 -1.09 0.80
C ASN A 135 -19.01 -0.23 1.59
N LEU A 136 -18.69 0.98 1.10
CA LEU A 136 -17.74 1.90 1.72
C LEU A 136 -18.49 2.83 2.68
N ILE A 137 -18.68 2.35 3.90
CA ILE A 137 -19.46 3.02 4.96
C ILE A 137 -18.64 3.91 5.89
N VAL A 138 -17.30 3.89 5.78
CA VAL A 138 -16.44 4.74 6.62
C VAL A 138 -16.16 6.04 5.86
N PRO A 139 -16.53 7.22 6.40
CA PRO A 139 -16.44 8.50 5.70
C PRO A 139 -15.00 9.03 5.72
N ILE A 140 -14.12 8.41 4.93
CA ILE A 140 -12.69 8.75 4.84
C ILE A 140 -12.34 9.44 3.51
N LEU A 141 -13.25 9.43 2.54
CA LEU A 141 -13.07 10.02 1.22
C LEU A 141 -13.59 11.45 1.10
N GLU A 142 -14.14 12.04 2.17
CA GLU A 142 -14.77 13.37 2.08
C GLU A 142 -13.76 14.53 2.07
N ASP A 143 -12.49 14.28 2.40
CA ASP A 143 -11.40 15.25 2.27
C ASP A 143 -10.45 14.84 1.13
N GLU A 144 -10.72 15.39 -0.07
CA GLU A 144 -9.77 15.96 -1.05
C GLU A 144 -10.39 15.99 -2.48
N ASN A 145 -10.95 17.15 -2.84
CA ASN A 145 -10.82 17.81 -4.15
C ASN A 145 -11.02 16.92 -5.41
N THR A 146 -12.26 16.68 -5.82
CA THR A 146 -12.57 16.49 -7.24
C THR A 146 -12.36 17.84 -7.95
N PRO A 147 -11.37 18.00 -8.86
CA PRO A 147 -11.44 19.10 -9.81
C PRO A 147 -12.67 18.81 -10.66
N GLY A 148 -13.65 19.69 -10.60
CA GLY A 148 -14.90 19.54 -11.34
C GLY A 148 -14.61 19.18 -12.79
N GLU A 149 -15.20 18.07 -13.24
CA GLU A 149 -15.52 17.87 -14.65
C GLU A 149 -16.35 19.08 -15.07
N SER A 150 -15.66 20.08 -15.61
CA SER A 150 -16.25 21.14 -16.39
C SER A 150 -16.40 20.55 -17.78
N GLU A 151 -17.56 19.94 -18.03
CA GLU A 151 -17.97 19.55 -19.36
C GLU A 151 -17.88 20.78 -20.29
N ALA A 152 -17.20 20.59 -21.42
CA ALA A 152 -17.28 21.41 -22.61
C ALA A 152 -17.83 20.53 -23.73
#